data_AF-A0A661DJZ1-F1
#
_entry.id   AF-A0A661DJZ1-F1
#
_cell.length_a   1.000
_cell.length_b   1.000
_cell.length_c   1.000
_cell.angle_alpha   90.00
_cell.angle_beta   90.00
_cell.angle_gamma   90.00
#
_symmetry.space_group_name_H-M   'P 1'
#
loop_
_entity.id
_entity.type
_entity.pdbx_description
1 polymer ?
#
loop_
_entity_poly.entity_id
_entity_poly.type
_entity_poly.pdbx_seq_one_letter_code
_entity_poly.pdbx_strand_id
1 'polypeptide(L)'
;MSDIKDDTGIIAVLLDRLEKWRLPKLLALKEKVGAGERLDNDEIDFLEQAITDARDFMSVIDRHPEYQSLATQIITLYSEISEKALQIEKES
;
A
#
# COMPACT_ATOMS: atom_id res chain seq x y z
N MET A 1 10.06 23.37 19.02
CA MET A 1 10.99 22.22 18.98
C MET A 1 10.25 21.03 19.54
N SER A 2 9.50 20.30 18.71
CA SER A 2 8.80 19.08 19.14
C SER A 2 8.67 18.00 18.07
N ASP A 3 9.40 18.06 16.96
CA ASP A 3 8.96 17.37 15.74
C ASP A 3 9.60 16.00 15.44
N ILE A 4 10.46 15.45 16.31
CA ILE A 4 11.16 14.16 16.02
C ILE A 4 10.74 13.02 16.98
N LYS A 5 10.34 13.35 18.22
CA LYS A 5 9.91 12.32 19.20
C LYS A 5 8.47 11.83 18.96
N ASP A 6 7.64 12.59 18.26
CA ASP A 6 6.24 12.24 18.01
C ASP A 6 6.07 11.26 16.83
N ASP A 7 6.96 11.32 15.84
CA ASP A 7 6.88 10.45 14.66
C ASP A 7 7.10 8.98 14.99
N THR A 8 7.95 8.62 15.96
CA THR A 8 8.24 7.21 16.29
C THR A 8 6.98 6.45 16.74
N GLY A 9 6.12 7.09 17.53
CA GLY A 9 4.85 6.48 17.97
C GLY A 9 3.87 6.32 16.81
N ILE A 10 3.81 7.33 15.93
CA ILE A 10 2.98 7.30 14.72
C ILE A 10 3.47 6.18 13.79
N ILE A 11 4.76 6.13 13.49
CA ILE A 11 5.40 5.12 12.64
C ILE A 11 5.15 3.72 13.18
N ALA A 12 5.29 3.49 14.50
CA ALA A 12 5.02 2.18 15.09
C ALA A 12 3.58 1.71 14.85
N VAL A 13 2.59 2.60 15.02
CA VAL A 13 1.18 2.27 14.74
C VAL A 13 0.95 2.01 13.25
N LEU A 14 1.62 2.75 12.38
CA LEU A 14 1.50 2.57 10.93
C LEU A 14 2.12 1.27 10.45
N LEU A 15 3.30 0.91 10.96
CA LEU A 15 3.94 -0.36 10.65
C LEU A 15 3.08 -1.53 11.16
N ASP A 16 2.53 -1.44 12.37
CA ASP A 16 1.64 -2.47 12.92
C ASP A 16 0.38 -2.63 12.06
N ARG A 17 -0.20 -1.52 11.60
CA ARG A 17 -1.36 -1.54 10.71
C ARG A 17 -1.02 -2.10 9.34
N LEU A 18 0.14 -1.73 8.79
CA LEU A 18 0.64 -2.20 7.51
C LEU A 18 0.80 -3.73 7.56
N GLU A 19 1.53 -4.23 8.55
CA GLU A 19 1.85 -5.65 8.70
C GLU A 19 0.60 -6.51 8.95
N LYS A 20 -0.28 -6.10 9.87
CA LYS A 20 -1.42 -6.93 10.29
C LYS A 20 -2.62 -6.86 9.37
N TRP A 21 -2.80 -5.77 8.64
CA TRP A 21 -4.05 -5.51 7.90
C TRP A 21 -3.83 -5.25 6.43
N ARG A 22 -2.99 -4.26 6.08
CA ARG A 22 -2.88 -3.81 4.68
C ARG A 22 -2.09 -4.79 3.82
N LEU A 23 -0.92 -5.24 4.29
CA LEU A 23 -0.02 -6.10 3.53
C LEU A 23 -0.65 -7.47 3.20
N PRO A 24 -1.31 -8.19 4.14
CA PRO A 24 -1.95 -9.46 3.82
C PRO A 24 -3.02 -9.32 2.73
N LYS A 25 -3.82 -8.25 2.78
CA LYS A 25 -4.84 -8.00 1.76
C LYS A 25 -4.21 -7.65 0.41
N LEU A 26 -3.18 -6.80 0.35
CA LEU A 26 -2.47 -6.49 -0.90
C LEU A 26 -1.85 -7.75 -1.52
N LEU A 27 -1.26 -8.63 -0.71
CA LEU A 27 -0.70 -9.89 -1.21
C LEU A 27 -1.79 -10.82 -1.77
N ALA A 28 -2.93 -10.93 -1.09
CA ALA A 28 -4.07 -11.70 -1.60
C ALA A 28 -4.60 -11.14 -2.94
N LEU A 29 -4.67 -9.80 -3.07
CA LEU A 29 -5.07 -9.17 -4.34
C LEU A 29 -4.05 -9.44 -5.45
N LYS A 30 -2.74 -9.41 -5.14
CA LYS A 30 -1.68 -9.76 -6.09
C LYS A 30 -1.81 -11.20 -6.58
N GLU A 31 -2.09 -12.15 -5.68
CA GLU A 31 -2.32 -13.54 -6.05
C GLU A 31 -3.55 -13.68 -6.94
N LYS A 32 -4.67 -13.02 -6.59
CA LYS A 32 -5.93 -13.02 -7.34
C LYS A 32 -5.75 -12.52 -8.78
N VAL A 33 -5.17 -11.33 -8.97
CA VAL A 33 -4.90 -10.82 -10.34
C VAL A 33 -3.81 -11.64 -11.05
N GLY A 34 -2.89 -12.25 -10.30
CA GLY A 34 -1.91 -13.20 -10.84
C GLY A 34 -2.56 -14.45 -11.42
N ALA A 35 -3.68 -14.90 -10.86
CA ALA A 35 -4.49 -16.01 -11.35
C ALA A 35 -5.40 -15.62 -12.52
N GLY A 36 -5.44 -14.34 -12.92
CA GLY A 36 -6.30 -13.84 -14.00
C GLY A 36 -7.73 -13.51 -13.53
N GLU A 37 -7.96 -13.42 -12.22
CA GLU A 37 -9.25 -13.05 -11.67
C GLU A 37 -9.43 -11.52 -11.61
N ARG A 38 -10.66 -11.05 -11.87
CA ARG A 38 -11.02 -9.64 -11.78
C ARG A 38 -11.11 -9.18 -10.32
N LEU A 39 -10.83 -7.90 -10.10
CA LEU A 39 -11.09 -7.26 -8.82
C LEU A 39 -12.56 -6.82 -8.75
N ASP A 40 -13.18 -6.99 -7.60
CA ASP A 40 -14.50 -6.42 -7.33
C ASP A 40 -14.40 -4.95 -6.86
N ASN A 41 -15.55 -4.29 -6.73
CA ASN A 41 -15.59 -2.88 -6.33
C ASN A 41 -15.01 -2.65 -4.93
N ASP A 42 -15.21 -3.56 -3.97
CA ASP A 42 -14.69 -3.41 -2.60
C ASP A 42 -13.16 -3.56 -2.56
N GLU A 43 -12.61 -4.38 -3.46
CA GLU A 43 -11.17 -4.57 -3.66
C GLU A 43 -10.53 -3.36 -4.35
N ILE A 44 -11.21 -2.78 -5.35
CA ILE A 44 -10.80 -1.53 -6.00
C ILE A 44 -10.83 -0.36 -4.99
N ASP A 45 -11.92 -0.20 -4.24
CA ASP A 45 -12.04 0.83 -3.20
C ASP A 45 -10.94 0.68 -2.14
N PHE A 46 -10.61 -0.56 -1.76
CA PHE A 46 -9.51 -0.81 -0.84
C PHE A 46 -8.16 -0.33 -1.39
N LEU A 47 -7.89 -0.57 -2.68
CA LEU A 47 -6.66 -0.12 -3.34
C LEU A 47 -6.61 1.42 -3.34
N GLU A 48 -7.67 2.10 -3.76
CA GLU A 48 -7.73 3.57 -3.77
C GLU A 48 -7.50 4.18 -2.38
N GLN A 49 -8.03 3.54 -1.34
CA GLN A 49 -7.77 3.98 0.04
C GLN A 49 -6.34 3.69 0.49
N ALA A 50 -5.74 2.57 0.10
CA ALA A 50 -4.37 2.23 0.48
C ALA A 50 -3.34 3.20 -0.12
N ILE A 51 -3.55 3.66 -1.36
CA ILE A 51 -2.65 4.65 -1.99
C ILE A 51 -2.83 6.05 -1.40
N THR A 52 -4.05 6.41 -1.01
CA THR A 52 -4.33 7.69 -0.35
C THR A 52 -3.63 7.77 1.00
N ASP A 53 -3.80 6.73 1.83
CA ASP A 53 -3.08 6.58 3.09
C ASP A 53 -1.56 6.69 2.88
N ALA A 54 -1.00 5.97 1.91
CA ALA A 54 0.43 6.00 1.63
C ALA A 54 0.97 7.41 1.29
N ARG A 55 0.17 8.22 0.59
CA ARG A 55 0.52 9.61 0.24
C ARG A 55 0.61 10.51 1.47
N ASP A 56 -0.32 10.35 2.41
CA ASP A 56 -0.32 11.15 3.66
C ASP A 56 0.92 10.88 4.51
N PHE A 57 1.53 9.70 4.36
CA PHE A 57 2.76 9.31 5.06
C PHE A 57 4.05 9.68 4.33
N MET A 58 4.00 10.22 3.11
CA MET A 58 5.21 10.64 2.38
C MET A 58 6.03 11.65 3.17
N SER A 59 5.36 12.61 3.84
CA SER A 59 6.05 13.60 4.67
C SER A 59 6.80 12.99 5.86
N VAL A 60 6.32 11.85 6.39
CA VAL A 60 7.00 11.10 7.46
C VAL A 60 8.20 10.35 6.88
N ILE A 61 8.04 9.72 5.72
CA ILE A 61 9.13 9.01 5.02
C ILE A 61 10.27 9.97 4.64
N ASP A 62 9.95 11.21 4.26
CA ASP A 62 10.94 12.25 3.96
C ASP A 62 11.80 12.61 5.18
N ARG A 63 11.24 12.48 6.40
CA ARG A 63 11.95 12.72 7.67
C ARG A 63 12.67 11.47 8.20
N HIS A 64 12.25 10.29 7.77
CA HIS A 64 12.75 8.98 8.22
C HIS A 64 13.15 8.10 7.02
N PRO A 65 14.29 8.41 6.37
CA PRO A 65 14.71 7.77 5.12
C PRO A 65 14.93 6.25 5.23
N GLU A 66 15.12 5.72 6.44
CA GLU A 66 15.18 4.27 6.70
C GLU A 66 13.93 3.51 6.23
N TYR A 67 12.78 4.18 6.11
CA TYR A 67 11.53 3.59 5.62
C TYR A 67 11.34 3.74 4.11
N GLN A 68 12.22 4.43 3.39
CA GLN A 68 12.08 4.62 1.94
C GLN A 68 12.05 3.29 1.17
N SER A 69 12.87 2.33 1.56
CA SER A 69 12.88 1.01 0.91
C SER A 69 11.55 0.28 1.08
N LEU A 70 10.99 0.30 2.30
CA LEU A 70 9.69 -0.29 2.59
C LEU A 70 8.57 0.41 1.80
N ALA A 71 8.55 1.75 1.83
CA ALA A 71 7.58 2.54 1.07
C ALA A 71 7.63 2.23 -0.43
N THR A 72 8.83 2.13 -0.99
CA THR A 72 9.04 1.75 -2.40
C THR A 72 8.45 0.39 -2.70
N GLN A 73 8.71 -0.62 -1.86
CA GLN A 73 8.16 -1.97 -2.05
C GLN A 73 6.62 -1.99 -2.03
N ILE A 74 5.99 -1.22 -1.14
CA ILE A 74 4.53 -1.12 -1.07
C ILE A 74 3.96 -0.42 -2.31
N ILE A 75 4.58 0.66 -2.77
CA ILE A 75 4.17 1.38 -3.98
C ILE A 75 4.31 0.49 -5.22
N THR A 76 5.41 -0.25 -5.34
CA THR A 76 5.60 -1.22 -6.43
C THR A 76 4.53 -2.31 -6.41
N LEU A 77 4.24 -2.88 -5.24
CA LEU A 77 3.18 -3.87 -5.07
C LEU A 77 1.82 -3.34 -5.54
N TYR A 78 1.50 -2.10 -5.19
CA TYR A 78 0.27 -1.42 -5.65
C TYR A 78 0.20 -1.27 -7.17
N SER A 79 1.31 -0.83 -7.78
CA SER A 79 1.41 -0.65 -9.25
C SER A 79 1.19 -1.98 -9.96
N GLU A 80 1.87 -3.04 -9.51
CA GLU A 80 1.75 -4.38 -10.09
C GLU A 80 0.30 -4.90 -10.06
N ILE A 81 -0.39 -4.74 -8.92
CA ILE A 81 -1.80 -5.15 -8.79
C ILE A 81 -2.68 -4.35 -9.75
N SER A 82 -2.52 -3.03 -9.75
CA SER A 82 -3.35 -2.12 -10.55
C SER A 82 -3.17 -2.33 -12.05
N GLU A 83 -1.92 -2.47 -12.50
CA GLU A 83 -1.59 -2.74 -13.91
C GLU A 83 -2.17 -4.08 -14.36
N LYS A 84 -2.06 -5.11 -13.51
CA LYS A 84 -2.60 -6.43 -13.82
C LYS A 84 -4.13 -6.45 -13.85
N ALA A 85 -4.78 -5.80 -12.88
CA ALA A 85 -6.24 -5.65 -12.87
C ALA A 85 -6.73 -4.92 -14.14
N LEU A 86 -6.07 -3.81 -14.52
CA LEU A 86 -6.40 -3.08 -15.75
C LEU A 86 -6.18 -3.91 -17.02
N GLN A 87 -5.17 -4.78 -17.05
CA GLN A 87 -4.96 -5.71 -18.16
C GLN A 87 -6.13 -6.70 -18.26
N ILE A 88 -6.52 -7.31 -17.15
CA ILE A 88 -7.61 -8.28 -17.10
C ILE A 88 -8.91 -7.65 -17.58
N GLU A 89 -9.26 -6.44 -17.12
CA GLU A 89 -10.47 -5.72 -17.56
C GLU A 89 -10.48 -5.39 -19.07
N LYS A 90 -9.31 -5.20 -19.70
CA LYS A 90 -9.22 -4.94 -21.15
C LYS A 90 -9.35 -6.21 -21.99
N GLU A 91 -8.97 -7.36 -21.45
CA GLU A 91 -9.00 -8.67 -22.12
C GLU A 91 -10.33 -9.40 -21.94
N SER A 92 -11.30 -8.72 -21.33
CA SER A 92 -12.48 -9.25 -20.64
C SER A 92 -13.79 -8.86 -21.29
#